data_AF-A0A023BQZ2-F1
#
_entry.id   AF-A0A023BQZ2-F1
#
_cell.length_a   1.000
_cell.length_b   1.000
_cell.length_c   1.000
_cell.angle_alpha   90.00
_cell.angle_beta   90.00
_cell.angle_gamma   90.00
#
_symmetry.space_group_name_H-M   'P 1'
#
loop_
_entity.id
_entity.type
_entity.pdbx_description
1 polymer ?
#
loop_
_entity_poly.entity_id
_entity_poly.type
_entity_poly.pdbx_seq_one_letter_code
_entity_poly.pdbx_strand_id
1 'polypeptide(L)'
;MIYGILIALIIIVPIAIAYYYDYKSDPKEFDFSIKTIGKGILKGLIYLVLLAGANAIYKSVVPINKNHGIEFNSEREKLGLPKLEKNWTISDWESEQFVTYWWKPEPRNGHFKKILEYGILGLKTETDYYHNEKQKGTFAWSKYDFGNNTFEYFLKKPNDQTISVTKNGNFKLEKPTEILNINKSEFEKYISE
;
A
#
# COMPACT_ATOMS: atom_id res chain seq x y z
N MET A 1 9.78 -20.49 22.59
CA MET A 1 9.60 -21.86 22.08
C MET A 1 9.08 -22.81 23.15
N ILE A 2 9.90 -23.25 24.13
CA ILE A 2 9.54 -24.25 25.17
C ILE A 2 8.17 -23.98 25.84
N TYR A 3 7.92 -22.77 26.34
CA TYR A 3 6.65 -22.42 26.98
C TYR A 3 5.41 -22.59 26.09
N GLY A 4 5.53 -22.40 24.77
CA GLY A 4 4.42 -22.62 23.83
C GLY A 4 4.06 -24.10 23.67
N ILE A 5 5.07 -24.98 23.71
CA ILE A 5 4.87 -26.44 23.70
C ILE A 5 4.21 -26.90 25.01
N LEU A 6 4.63 -26.32 26.14
CA LEU A 6 4.01 -26.57 27.45
C LEU A 6 2.53 -26.14 27.50
N ILE A 7 2.20 -24.95 27.01
CA ILE A 7 0.81 -24.47 26.92
C ILE A 7 -0.03 -25.36 26.00
N ALA A 8 0.52 -25.77 24.85
CA ALA A 8 -0.16 -26.69 23.94
C ALA A 8 -0.44 -28.06 24.61
N LEU A 9 0.52 -28.62 25.34
CA LEU A 9 0.34 -29.88 26.08
C LEU A 9 -0.73 -29.76 27.18
N ILE A 10 -0.75 -28.66 27.93
CA ILE A 10 -1.74 -28.40 28.99
C ILE A 10 -3.18 -28.36 28.43
N ILE A 11 -3.37 -27.95 27.17
CA ILE A 11 -4.69 -27.91 26.52
C ILE A 11 -5.01 -29.25 25.84
N ILE A 12 -4.05 -29.85 25.12
CA ILE A 12 -4.28 -31.06 24.33
C ILE A 12 -4.47 -32.31 25.21
N VAL A 13 -3.72 -32.45 26.32
CA VAL A 13 -3.76 -33.66 27.15
C VAL A 13 -5.12 -33.86 27.84
N PRO A 14 -5.75 -32.86 28.50
CA PRO A 14 -7.10 -33.04 29.07
C PRO A 14 -8.16 -33.36 28.02
N ILE A 15 -8.08 -32.76 26.81
CA ILE A 15 -9.00 -33.04 25.70
C ILE A 15 -8.83 -34.51 25.25
N ALA A 16 -7.59 -34.98 25.07
CA ALA A 16 -7.31 -36.35 24.69
C ALA A 16 -7.76 -37.37 25.76
N ILE A 17 -7.61 -37.05 27.05
CA ILE A 17 -8.10 -37.88 28.16
C ILE A 17 -9.64 -37.93 28.16
N ALA A 18 -10.32 -36.80 27.98
CA ALA A 18 -11.78 -36.76 27.88
C ALA A 18 -12.28 -37.63 26.71
N TYR A 19 -11.72 -37.45 25.51
CA TYR A 19 -12.03 -38.27 24.33
C TYR A 19 -11.80 -39.76 24.57
N TYR A 20 -10.75 -40.15 25.31
CA TYR A 20 -10.50 -41.56 25.63
C TYR A 20 -11.57 -42.18 26.54
N TYR A 21 -12.06 -41.44 27.54
CA TYR A 21 -13.15 -41.91 28.40
C TYR A 21 -14.49 -41.96 27.67
N ASP A 22 -14.76 -41.00 26.78
CA ASP A 22 -15.96 -40.96 25.93
C ASP A 22 -16.01 -42.19 25.00
N TYR A 23 -14.91 -42.47 24.27
CA TYR A 23 -14.75 -43.66 23.44
C TYR A 23 -14.97 -44.98 24.19
N LYS A 24 -14.48 -45.06 25.44
CA LYS A 24 -14.62 -46.25 26.27
C LYS A 24 -16.05 -46.43 26.80
N SER A 25 -16.85 -45.37 26.82
CA SER A 25 -18.21 -45.36 27.38
C SER A 25 -19.28 -45.67 26.32
N ASP A 26 -19.25 -44.98 25.17
CA ASP A 26 -19.99 -45.43 23.97
C ASP A 26 -19.11 -45.29 22.69
N PRO A 27 -18.51 -46.40 22.21
CA PRO A 27 -17.66 -46.35 21.02
C PRO A 27 -18.41 -46.13 19.71
N LYS A 28 -19.75 -46.26 19.67
CA LYS A 28 -20.56 -46.03 18.46
C LYS A 28 -20.97 -44.56 18.33
N GLU A 29 -21.42 -43.95 19.42
CA GLU A 29 -21.70 -42.51 19.46
C GLU A 29 -20.40 -41.71 19.29
N PHE A 30 -19.31 -42.17 19.90
CA PHE A 30 -17.98 -41.58 19.69
C PHE A 30 -17.48 -41.66 18.24
N ASP A 31 -17.64 -42.81 17.56
CA ASP A 31 -17.30 -42.95 16.14
C ASP A 31 -18.14 -42.01 15.26
N PHE A 32 -19.44 -41.87 15.54
CA PHE A 32 -20.31 -40.90 14.86
C PHE A 32 -19.91 -39.45 15.15
N SER A 33 -19.53 -39.14 16.40
CA SER A 33 -19.04 -37.84 16.84
C SER A 33 -17.74 -37.46 16.14
N ILE A 34 -16.72 -38.32 16.16
CA ILE A 34 -15.46 -38.12 15.41
C ILE A 34 -15.72 -38.01 13.90
N LYS A 35 -16.60 -38.82 13.32
CA LYS A 35 -16.96 -38.70 11.90
C LYS A 35 -17.68 -37.38 11.58
N THR A 36 -18.31 -36.73 12.55
CA THR A 36 -18.99 -35.45 12.39
C THR A 36 -18.04 -34.27 12.61
N ILE A 37 -17.26 -34.30 13.69
CA ILE A 37 -16.23 -33.31 14.02
C ILE A 37 -15.12 -33.31 12.96
N GLY A 38 -14.66 -34.49 12.53
CA GLY A 38 -13.68 -34.66 11.46
C GLY A 38 -14.15 -34.12 10.11
N LYS A 39 -15.45 -34.27 9.77
CA LYS A 39 -16.05 -33.60 8.60
C LYS A 39 -16.08 -32.07 8.75
N GLY A 40 -16.32 -31.57 9.97
CA GLY A 40 -16.24 -30.14 10.28
C GLY A 40 -14.83 -29.56 10.11
N ILE A 41 -13.83 -30.21 10.73
CA ILE A 41 -12.42 -29.83 10.63
C ILE A 41 -11.94 -29.92 9.18
N LEU A 42 -12.28 -30.98 8.44
CA LEU A 42 -11.92 -31.13 7.03
C LEU A 42 -12.53 -30.02 6.15
N LYS A 43 -13.80 -29.63 6.37
CA LYS A 43 -14.40 -28.47 5.70
C LYS A 43 -13.66 -27.17 6.03
N GLY A 44 -13.25 -26.97 7.29
CA GLY A 44 -12.45 -25.82 7.71
C GLY A 44 -11.08 -25.77 7.03
N LEU A 45 -10.38 -26.90 6.96
CA LEU A 45 -9.09 -27.03 6.28
C LEU A 45 -9.22 -26.78 4.76
N ILE A 46 -10.26 -27.32 4.12
CA ILE A 46 -10.56 -27.04 2.70
C ILE A 46 -10.79 -25.54 2.48
N TYR A 47 -11.56 -24.87 3.36
CA TYR A 47 -11.78 -23.43 3.27
C TYR A 47 -10.49 -22.62 3.43
N LEU A 48 -9.61 -23.01 4.37
CA LEU A 48 -8.30 -22.37 4.55
C LEU A 48 -7.38 -22.56 3.33
N VAL A 49 -7.37 -23.75 2.72
CA VAL A 49 -6.61 -24.01 1.48
C VAL A 49 -7.14 -23.19 0.30
N LEU A 50 -8.46 -23.09 0.14
CA LEU A 50 -9.09 -22.26 -0.89
C LEU A 50 -8.77 -20.77 -0.69
N LEU A 51 -8.84 -20.27 0.54
CA LEU A 51 -8.54 -18.88 0.88
C LEU A 51 -7.05 -18.55 0.71
N ALA A 52 -6.14 -19.46 1.06
CA ALA A 52 -4.71 -19.33 0.81
C ALA A 52 -4.39 -19.32 -0.70
N GLY A 53 -5.02 -20.22 -1.47
CA GLY A 53 -4.88 -20.27 -2.93
C GLY A 53 -5.39 -19.00 -3.62
N ALA A 54 -6.57 -18.50 -3.22
CA ALA A 54 -7.12 -17.25 -3.73
C ALA A 54 -6.21 -16.04 -3.43
N ASN A 55 -5.65 -15.95 -2.23
CA ASN A 55 -4.69 -14.91 -1.83
C ASN A 55 -3.38 -14.99 -2.63
N ALA A 56 -2.87 -16.21 -2.88
CA ALA A 56 -1.69 -16.41 -3.73
C ALA A 56 -1.94 -15.96 -5.17
N ILE A 57 -3.05 -16.38 -5.79
CA ILE A 57 -3.45 -15.97 -7.14
C ILE A 57 -3.62 -14.45 -7.21
N TYR A 58 -4.29 -13.84 -6.24
CA TYR A 58 -4.45 -12.39 -6.15
C TYR A 58 -3.11 -11.65 -6.15
N LYS A 59 -2.13 -12.11 -5.36
CA LYS A 59 -0.79 -11.52 -5.29
C LYS A 59 0.04 -11.70 -6.56
N SER A 60 -0.18 -12.76 -7.32
CA SER A 60 0.55 -13.03 -8.57
C SER A 60 -0.09 -12.41 -9.82
N VAL A 61 -1.41 -12.18 -9.82
CA VAL A 61 -2.16 -11.73 -11.01
C VAL A 61 -2.59 -10.26 -10.94
N VAL A 62 -2.67 -9.66 -9.75
CA VAL A 62 -3.20 -8.29 -9.57
C VAL A 62 -2.06 -7.34 -9.16
N PRO A 63 -1.87 -6.18 -9.83
CA PRO A 63 -2.65 -5.63 -10.95
C PRO A 63 -2.45 -6.38 -12.27
N ILE A 64 -3.55 -6.59 -13.00
CA ILE A 64 -3.56 -7.39 -14.25
C ILE A 64 -2.65 -6.78 -15.33
N ASN A 65 -2.59 -5.45 -15.42
CA ASN A 65 -1.62 -4.75 -16.24
C ASN A 65 -0.71 -3.86 -15.39
N LYS A 66 0.49 -4.36 -15.06
CA LYS A 66 1.55 -3.60 -14.38
C LYS A 66 2.55 -2.94 -15.34
N ASN A 67 2.37 -3.09 -16.66
CA ASN A 67 3.27 -2.56 -17.69
C ASN A 67 2.97 -1.08 -17.99
N HIS A 68 3.18 -0.24 -16.98
CA HIS A 68 3.03 1.21 -17.07
C HIS A 68 4.37 1.96 -16.80
N GLY A 69 5.50 1.30 -17.02
CA GLY A 69 6.85 1.87 -16.96
C GLY A 69 7.19 2.73 -18.17
N ILE A 70 8.43 2.64 -18.65
CA ILE A 70 8.95 3.41 -19.80
C ILE A 70 8.17 3.11 -21.09
N GLU A 71 7.64 1.89 -21.22
CA GLU A 71 6.80 1.42 -22.31
C GLU A 71 5.51 2.24 -22.51
N PHE A 72 4.95 2.81 -21.43
CA PHE A 72 3.72 3.61 -21.44
C PHE A 72 3.98 5.10 -21.77
N ASN A 73 5.20 5.48 -22.13
CA ASN A 73 5.55 6.87 -22.44
C ASN A 73 4.85 7.45 -23.69
N SER A 74 4.34 6.62 -24.59
CA SER A 74 3.55 7.08 -25.75
C SER A 74 2.15 7.53 -25.32
N GLU A 75 1.57 6.84 -24.35
CA GLU A 75 0.27 7.12 -23.75
C GLU A 75 0.36 8.36 -22.87
N ARG A 76 1.45 8.47 -22.07
CA ARG A 76 1.74 9.70 -21.30
C ARG A 76 1.76 10.95 -22.16
N GLU A 77 2.42 10.91 -23.32
CA GLU A 77 2.51 12.05 -24.23
C GLU A 77 1.13 12.51 -24.74
N LYS A 78 0.24 11.56 -25.06
CA LYS A 78 -1.16 11.84 -25.47
C LYS A 78 -1.98 12.48 -24.34
N LEU A 79 -1.61 12.22 -23.08
CA LEU A 79 -2.25 12.76 -21.87
C LEU A 79 -1.56 14.03 -21.31
N GLY A 80 -0.46 14.48 -21.93
CA GLY A 80 0.36 15.59 -21.42
C GLY A 80 1.19 15.26 -20.16
N LEU A 81 1.39 13.98 -19.85
CA LEU A 81 2.14 13.51 -18.68
C LEU A 81 3.66 13.48 -18.93
N PRO A 82 4.50 13.81 -17.93
CA PRO A 82 5.96 13.68 -18.00
C PRO A 82 6.42 12.25 -18.29
N LYS A 83 7.27 12.06 -19.30
CA LYS A 83 7.86 10.75 -19.64
C LYS A 83 8.87 10.27 -18.58
N LEU A 84 8.99 8.96 -18.42
CA LEU A 84 10.09 8.31 -17.71
C LEU A 84 11.32 8.20 -18.63
N GLU A 85 12.47 8.75 -18.23
CA GLU A 85 13.71 8.67 -19.01
C GLU A 85 14.44 7.33 -18.71
N LYS A 86 15.30 6.87 -19.64
CA LYS A 86 15.98 5.55 -19.54
C LYS A 86 16.93 5.38 -18.35
N ASN A 87 17.31 6.47 -17.69
CA ASN A 87 18.16 6.51 -16.51
C ASN A 87 17.39 6.54 -15.18
N TRP A 88 16.05 6.51 -15.20
CA TRP A 88 15.24 6.39 -13.98
C TRP A 88 15.23 4.94 -13.50
N THR A 89 15.27 4.75 -12.19
CA THR A 89 15.29 3.44 -11.55
C THR A 89 14.02 3.22 -10.73
N ILE A 90 13.58 1.96 -10.64
CA ILE A 90 12.54 1.55 -9.68
C ILE A 90 13.19 1.43 -8.30
N SER A 91 12.48 1.85 -7.25
CA SER A 91 12.86 1.62 -5.85
C SER A 91 12.20 0.35 -5.32
N ASP A 92 12.96 -0.74 -5.23
CA ASP A 92 12.46 -2.05 -4.78
C ASP A 92 11.99 -2.07 -3.30
N TRP A 93 12.47 -1.13 -2.48
CA TRP A 93 12.11 -1.03 -1.06
C TRP A 93 10.94 -0.07 -0.79
N GLU A 94 10.59 0.77 -1.76
CA GLU A 94 9.43 1.66 -1.69
C GLU A 94 8.24 1.07 -2.48
N SER A 95 8.50 0.21 -3.48
CA SER A 95 7.48 -0.40 -4.35
C SER A 95 6.82 -1.64 -3.75
N GLU A 96 5.51 -1.76 -3.94
CA GLU A 96 4.68 -2.85 -3.44
C GLU A 96 3.85 -3.52 -4.56
N GLN A 97 2.88 -4.37 -4.20
CA GLN A 97 1.94 -4.96 -5.15
C GLN A 97 1.19 -3.89 -5.96
N PHE A 98 0.74 -2.81 -5.30
CA PHE A 98 -0.13 -1.78 -5.89
C PHE A 98 0.54 -0.42 -6.12
N VAL A 99 1.82 -0.27 -5.82
CA VAL A 99 2.54 1.00 -6.04
C VAL A 99 3.93 0.72 -6.63
N THR A 100 4.34 1.50 -7.63
CA THR A 100 5.71 1.46 -8.17
C THR A 100 6.32 2.84 -8.13
N TYR A 101 7.50 2.94 -7.50
CA TYR A 101 8.20 4.17 -7.24
C TYR A 101 9.39 4.30 -8.18
N TRP A 102 9.29 5.23 -9.13
CA TRP A 102 10.37 5.58 -10.04
C TRP A 102 11.12 6.82 -9.54
N TRP A 103 12.44 6.77 -9.59
CA TRP A 103 13.33 7.83 -9.14
C TRP A 103 14.38 8.17 -10.19
N LYS A 104 14.66 9.46 -10.34
CA LYS A 104 15.83 9.97 -11.07
C LYS A 104 17.07 9.89 -10.16
N PRO A 105 18.26 9.54 -10.67
CA PRO A 105 19.52 9.64 -9.94
C PRO A 105 19.82 11.10 -9.54
N GLU A 106 20.63 11.29 -8.51
CA GLU A 106 21.08 12.61 -8.07
C GLU A 106 21.99 13.29 -9.12
N PRO A 107 21.99 14.63 -9.24
CA PRO A 107 21.22 15.60 -8.43
C PRO A 107 19.76 15.72 -8.86
N ARG A 108 18.84 15.68 -7.88
CA ARG A 108 17.39 15.76 -8.08
C ARG A 108 16.87 17.20 -8.20
N ASN A 109 17.18 17.84 -9.32
CA ASN A 109 16.59 19.12 -9.72
C ASN A 109 15.54 18.92 -10.84
N GLY A 110 14.44 19.67 -10.80
CA GLY A 110 13.27 19.50 -11.67
C GLY A 110 12.45 18.26 -11.30
N HIS A 111 11.90 17.57 -12.31
CA HIS A 111 11.14 16.32 -12.14
C HIS A 111 12.07 15.17 -11.73
N PHE A 112 11.86 14.61 -10.52
CA PHE A 112 12.82 13.68 -9.91
C PHE A 112 12.24 12.36 -9.38
N LYS A 113 10.93 12.27 -9.19
CA LYS A 113 10.24 11.08 -8.69
C LYS A 113 8.84 10.97 -9.26
N LYS A 114 8.45 9.78 -9.71
CA LYS A 114 7.12 9.44 -10.21
C LYS A 114 6.59 8.23 -9.43
N ILE A 115 5.36 8.33 -8.93
CA ILE A 115 4.66 7.23 -8.24
C ILE A 115 3.54 6.75 -9.15
N LEU A 116 3.49 5.44 -9.39
CA LEU A 116 2.44 4.76 -10.14
C LEU A 116 1.56 3.97 -9.16
N GLU A 117 0.33 4.43 -8.90
CA GLU A 117 -0.65 3.68 -8.10
C GLU A 117 -1.54 2.84 -9.01
N TYR A 118 -1.66 1.55 -8.75
CA TYR A 118 -2.45 0.60 -9.53
C TYR A 118 -3.77 0.24 -8.83
N GLY A 119 -4.83 0.05 -9.61
CA GLY A 119 -6.05 -0.65 -9.19
C GLY A 119 -5.96 -2.15 -9.51
N ILE A 120 -7.11 -2.83 -9.58
CA ILE A 120 -7.14 -4.27 -9.94
C ILE A 120 -6.76 -4.49 -11.42
N LEU A 121 -7.24 -3.61 -12.31
CA LEU A 121 -7.13 -3.80 -13.77
C LEU A 121 -5.85 -3.22 -14.36
N GLY A 122 -5.31 -2.13 -13.80
CA GLY A 122 -4.19 -1.38 -14.36
C GLY A 122 -3.89 -0.11 -13.54
N LEU A 123 -3.22 0.86 -14.15
CA LEU A 123 -2.88 2.13 -13.51
C LEU A 123 -4.15 2.90 -13.10
N LYS A 124 -4.16 3.41 -11.86
CA LYS A 124 -5.25 4.20 -11.27
C LYS A 124 -4.85 5.67 -11.19
N THR A 125 -3.65 5.95 -10.68
CA THR A 125 -3.12 7.32 -10.59
C THR A 125 -1.63 7.37 -10.88
N GLU A 126 -1.16 8.52 -11.34
CA GLU A 126 0.26 8.83 -11.53
C GLU A 126 0.56 10.13 -10.80
N THR A 127 1.62 10.17 -10.00
CA THR A 127 2.00 11.36 -9.20
C THR A 127 3.45 11.73 -9.42
N ASP A 128 3.68 12.93 -9.94
CA ASP A 128 4.97 13.45 -10.38
C ASP A 128 5.49 14.53 -9.44
N TYR A 129 6.68 14.34 -8.89
CA TYR A 129 7.31 15.20 -7.89
C TYR A 129 8.45 16.02 -8.47
N TYR A 130 8.46 17.30 -8.09
CA TYR A 130 9.35 18.33 -8.57
C TYR A 130 10.05 18.99 -7.40
N HIS A 131 11.36 19.18 -7.53
CA HIS A 131 12.18 19.95 -6.60
C HIS A 131 12.88 21.08 -7.33
N ASN A 132 12.77 22.28 -6.78
CA ASN A 132 13.48 23.46 -7.26
C ASN A 132 14.56 23.83 -6.23
N GLU A 133 15.83 23.67 -6.60
CA GLU A 133 16.98 23.92 -5.71
C GLU A 133 17.06 25.38 -5.20
N LYS A 134 16.46 26.33 -5.93
CA LYS A 134 16.36 27.75 -5.53
C LYS A 134 15.35 27.93 -4.40
N GLN A 135 14.29 27.11 -4.36
CA GLN A 135 13.20 27.19 -3.39
C GLN A 135 13.35 26.13 -2.29
N LYS A 136 14.44 26.24 -1.52
CA LYS A 136 14.79 25.28 -0.45
C LYS A 136 13.66 25.08 0.56
N GLY A 137 13.39 23.81 0.89
CA GLY A 137 12.30 23.41 1.78
C GLY A 137 10.93 23.30 1.11
N THR A 138 10.79 23.79 -0.13
CA THR A 138 9.57 23.68 -0.94
C THR A 138 9.68 22.52 -1.94
N PHE A 139 8.57 21.80 -2.12
CA PHE A 139 8.41 20.72 -3.10
C PHE A 139 7.02 20.83 -3.73
N ALA A 140 6.90 20.56 -5.03
CA ALA A 140 5.61 20.47 -5.70
C ALA A 140 5.36 19.06 -6.23
N TRP A 141 4.10 18.67 -6.37
CA TRP A 141 3.72 17.50 -7.17
C TRP A 141 2.38 17.67 -7.87
N SER A 142 2.26 17.07 -9.05
CA SER A 142 1.00 16.92 -9.77
C SER A 142 0.53 15.47 -9.66
N LYS A 143 -0.75 15.26 -9.35
CA LYS A 143 -1.40 13.94 -9.36
C LYS A 143 -2.42 13.89 -10.50
N TYR A 144 -2.37 12.83 -11.30
CA TYR A 144 -3.33 12.54 -12.35
C TYR A 144 -4.14 11.29 -12.00
N ASP A 145 -5.46 11.38 -12.09
CA ASP A 145 -6.37 10.24 -11.89
C ASP A 145 -6.90 9.73 -13.23
N PHE A 146 -6.67 8.45 -13.55
CA PHE A 146 -7.05 7.83 -14.82
C PHE A 146 -8.54 7.42 -14.88
N GLY A 147 -9.25 7.42 -13.76
CA GLY A 147 -10.70 7.19 -13.74
C GLY A 147 -11.46 8.45 -14.14
N ASN A 148 -11.02 9.61 -13.64
CA ASN A 148 -11.66 10.91 -13.89
C ASN A 148 -10.99 11.72 -15.02
N ASN A 149 -9.77 11.36 -15.43
CA ASN A 149 -8.91 12.11 -16.36
C ASN A 149 -8.53 13.53 -15.86
N THR A 150 -8.47 13.71 -14.55
CA THR A 150 -8.25 15.01 -13.89
C THR A 150 -6.85 15.15 -13.30
N PHE A 151 -6.29 16.37 -13.40
CA PHE A 151 -5.08 16.77 -12.67
C PHE A 151 -5.41 17.53 -11.38
N GLU A 152 -4.70 17.20 -10.31
CA GLU A 152 -4.60 17.98 -9.07
C GLU A 152 -3.14 18.43 -8.88
N TYR A 153 -2.93 19.66 -8.41
CA TYR A 153 -1.58 20.23 -8.22
C TYR A 153 -1.37 20.64 -6.77
N PHE A 154 -0.19 20.34 -6.24
CA PHE A 154 0.12 20.54 -4.83
C PHE A 154 1.47 21.21 -4.63
N LEU A 155 1.53 22.06 -3.60
CA LEU A 155 2.75 22.70 -3.12
C LEU A 155 2.90 22.45 -1.63
N LYS A 156 3.99 21.80 -1.23
CA LYS A 156 4.44 21.72 0.16
C LYS A 156 5.54 22.74 0.38
N LYS A 157 5.37 23.64 1.33
CA LYS A 157 6.36 24.66 1.73
C LYS A 157 6.50 24.70 3.25
N PRO A 158 7.51 25.39 3.82
CA PRO A 158 7.56 25.68 5.24
C PRO A 158 6.27 26.35 5.74
N ASN A 159 5.87 26.05 6.98
CA ASN A 159 4.76 26.73 7.64
C ASN A 159 5.32 27.85 8.53
N ASP A 160 5.01 29.10 8.20
CA ASP A 160 5.46 30.28 8.96
C ASP A 160 4.82 30.37 10.35
N GLN A 161 3.65 29.72 10.55
CA GLN A 161 2.93 29.64 11.83
C GLN A 161 3.23 28.33 12.57
N THR A 162 4.49 28.10 12.92
CA THR A 162 4.90 26.90 13.70
C THR A 162 4.30 26.85 15.11
N ILE A 163 3.92 28.00 15.68
CA ILE A 163 3.21 28.10 16.97
C ILE A 163 1.95 28.94 16.77
N SER A 164 0.79 28.36 17.07
CA SER A 164 -0.51 29.03 17.09
C SER A 164 -1.07 29.14 18.52
N VAL A 165 -2.06 29.99 18.73
CA VAL A 165 -2.76 30.13 20.02
C VAL A 165 -4.20 29.64 19.86
N THR A 166 -4.60 28.68 20.69
CA THR A 166 -5.97 28.14 20.70
C THR A 166 -6.97 29.14 21.28
N LYS A 167 -8.28 28.94 21.03
CA LYS A 167 -9.36 29.78 21.60
C LYS A 167 -9.36 29.86 23.13
N ASN A 168 -8.65 28.96 23.81
CA ASN A 168 -8.54 28.89 25.28
C ASN A 168 -7.21 29.48 25.80
N GLY A 169 -6.43 30.16 24.95
CA GLY A 169 -5.14 30.77 25.31
C GLY A 169 -3.93 29.82 25.32
N ASN A 170 -4.13 28.51 25.23
CA ASN A 170 -3.02 27.55 25.17
C ASN A 170 -2.29 27.62 23.83
N PHE A 171 -0.96 27.57 23.86
CA PHE A 171 -0.13 27.39 22.66
C PHE A 171 -0.33 26.00 22.04
N LYS A 172 -0.29 25.95 20.71
CA LYS A 172 -0.31 24.73 19.91
C LYS A 172 0.86 24.77 18.92
N LEU A 173 1.66 23.70 18.92
CA LEU A 173 2.65 23.45 17.87
C LEU A 173 1.91 22.96 16.62
N GLU A 174 2.10 23.65 15.50
CA GLU A 174 1.60 23.24 14.20
C GLU A 174 2.63 22.36 13.47
N LYS A 175 2.21 21.75 12.35
CA LYS A 175 3.15 21.04 11.47
C LYS A 175 4.14 22.05 10.87
N PRO A 176 5.45 21.74 10.77
CA PRO A 176 6.47 22.65 10.26
C PRO A 176 6.41 22.89 8.74
N THR A 177 5.52 22.20 8.02
CA THR A 177 5.25 22.39 6.59
C THR A 177 3.76 22.29 6.34
N GLU A 178 3.20 23.22 5.57
CA GLU A 178 1.84 23.11 5.04
C GLU A 178 1.83 22.49 3.65
N ILE A 179 0.68 21.95 3.24
CA ILE A 179 0.42 21.41 1.90
C ILE A 179 -0.78 22.15 1.35
N LEU A 180 -0.58 22.88 0.27
CA LEU A 180 -1.61 23.64 -0.43
C LEU A 180 -2.00 22.89 -1.72
N ASN A 181 -3.28 22.80 -2.01
CA ASN A 181 -3.77 22.50 -3.36
C ASN A 181 -3.77 23.83 -4.12
N ILE A 182 -3.12 23.87 -5.29
CA ILE A 182 -2.85 25.07 -6.07
C ILE A 182 -3.37 24.91 -7.51
N ASN A 183 -3.50 26.02 -8.23
CA ASN A 183 -3.85 25.94 -9.65
C ASN A 183 -2.63 25.59 -10.52
N LYS A 184 -2.91 25.15 -11.75
CA LYS A 184 -1.89 24.75 -12.74
C LYS A 184 -0.85 25.86 -13.02
N SER A 185 -1.26 27.14 -13.05
CA SER A 185 -0.36 28.25 -13.37
C SER A 185 0.68 28.49 -12.28
N GLU A 186 0.27 28.43 -11.00
CA GLU A 186 1.19 28.48 -9.85
C GLU A 186 2.17 27.30 -9.83
N PHE A 187 1.70 26.11 -10.24
CA PHE A 187 2.53 24.92 -10.36
C PHE A 187 3.56 25.04 -11.50
N GLU A 188 3.12 25.46 -12.69
CA GLU A 188 3.98 25.70 -13.85
C GLU A 188 5.04 26.79 -13.57
N LYS A 189 4.69 27.80 -12.77
CA LYS A 189 5.62 28.80 -12.25
C LYS A 189 6.68 28.17 -11.33
N TYR A 190 6.29 27.38 -10.33
CA TYR A 190 7.25 26.75 -9.39
C TYR A 190 8.28 25.85 -10.10
N ILE A 191 7.87 25.10 -11.14
CA ILE A 191 8.76 24.18 -11.87
C ILE A 191 9.64 24.86 -12.92
N SER A 192 9.45 26.16 -13.20
CA SER A 192 10.19 26.91 -14.23
C SER A 192 11.12 28.01 -13.69
N GLU A 193 10.86 28.56 -12.50
CA GLU A 193 11.62 29.69 -11.92
C GLU A 193 12.99 29.37 -11.30
#